data_AF-A0A2M8BU72-F1
#
_entry.id   AF-A0A2M8BU72-F1
#
_cell.length_a   1.000
_cell.length_b   1.000
_cell.length_c   1.000
_cell.angle_alpha   90.00
_cell.angle_beta   90.00
_cell.angle_gamma   90.00
#
_symmetry.space_group_name_H-M   'P 1'
#
loop_
_entity.id
_entity.type
_entity.pdbx_description
1 polymer ?
#
loop_
_entity_poly.entity_id
_entity_poly.type
_entity_poly.pdbx_seq_one_letter_code
_entity_poly.pdbx_strand_id
1 'polypeptide(L)' 'MAARDANLEVVQFTNHDFAAIPEVPKIYGVSIYLHPNNRAASAQKNLYIVNNQDGPVTFRFDYNGQE' A
#
# COMPACT_ATOMS: atom_id res chain seq x y z
N MET A 1 -1.81 -9.72 -3.77
CA MET A 1 -2.00 -8.32 -3.31
C MET A 1 -3.37 -7.94 -3.81
N ALA A 2 -4.31 -7.59 -2.94
CA ALA A 2 -5.73 -7.55 -3.26
C ALA A 2 -6.07 -6.83 -4.58
N ALA A 3 -5.41 -5.72 -4.91
CA ALA A 3 -5.60 -5.00 -6.17
C ALA A 3 -5.16 -5.80 -7.42
N ARG A 4 -4.02 -6.49 -7.35
CA ARG A 4 -3.56 -7.39 -8.44
C ARG A 4 -4.44 -8.62 -8.56
N ASP A 5 -4.88 -9.16 -7.42
CA ASP A 5 -5.76 -10.33 -7.36
C ASP A 5 -7.15 -9.99 -7.95
N ALA A 6 -7.52 -8.70 -7.94
CA ALA A 6 -8.71 -8.14 -8.59
C ALA A 6 -8.47 -7.67 -10.04
N ASN A 7 -7.36 -8.05 -10.69
CA ASN A 7 -6.99 -7.68 -12.07
C ASN A 7 -6.87 -6.17 -12.34
N LEU A 8 -6.61 -5.36 -11.31
CA LEU A 8 -6.35 -3.93 -11.49
C LEU A 8 -4.90 -3.71 -11.92
N GLU A 9 -4.67 -2.62 -12.67
CA GLU A 9 -3.31 -2.17 -12.95
C GLU A 9 -2.73 -1.52 -11.70
N VAL A 10 -1.52 -1.94 -11.31
CA VAL A 10 -0.84 -1.49 -10.10
C VAL A 10 0.55 -0.97 -10.45
N VAL A 11 0.77 0.33 -10.25
CA VAL A 11 2.08 0.96 -10.41
C VAL A 11 2.67 1.25 -9.03
N GLN A 12 3.90 0.78 -8.83
CA GLN A 12 4.71 1.09 -7.65
C GLN A 12 6.11 1.50 -8.06
N PHE A 13 6.64 2.55 -7.45
CA PHE A 13 7.99 3.07 -7.73
C PHE A 13 9.04 2.58 -6.74
N THR A 14 8.61 1.87 -5.69
CA THR A 14 9.49 1.26 -4.70
C THR A 14 8.92 -0.08 -4.26
N ASN A 15 9.76 -0.90 -3.62
CA ASN A 15 9.25 -2.09 -2.94
C ASN A 15 8.51 -1.64 -1.67
N HIS A 16 7.23 -2.00 -1.57
CA HIS A 16 6.37 -1.72 -0.40
C HIS A 16 6.53 -2.77 0.71
N ASP A 17 7.59 -3.58 0.65
CA ASP A 17 8.01 -4.47 1.73
C ASP A 17 8.69 -3.65 2.85
N PHE A 18 7.92 -2.76 3.49
CA PHE A 18 8.48 -1.84 4.46
C PHE A 18 8.83 -2.53 5.79
N ALA A 19 9.58 -1.81 6.64
CA ALA A 19 10.02 -2.34 7.92
C ALA A 19 8.83 -2.67 8.82
N ALA A 20 8.93 -3.79 9.55
CA ALA A 20 7.97 -4.13 10.58
C ALA A 20 8.02 -3.06 11.67
N ILE A 21 6.85 -2.64 12.13
CA ILE A 21 6.75 -1.82 13.34
C ILE A 21 7.00 -2.78 14.51
N PRO A 22 7.91 -2.47 15.46
CA PRO A 22 8.11 -3.31 16.62
C PRO A 22 6.78 -3.63 17.31
N GLU A 23 6.60 -4.89 17.70
CA GLU A 23 5.38 -5.40 18.37
C GLU A 23 4.11 -5.48 17.50
N VAL A 24 4.10 -4.92 16.29
CA VAL A 24 2.98 -5.04 15.35
C VAL A 24 3.27 -6.15 14.34
N PRO A 25 2.45 -7.21 14.25
CA PRO A 25 2.60 -8.23 13.22
C PRO A 25 2.61 -7.59 11.82
N LYS A 26 3.54 -8.04 10.96
CA LYS A 26 3.79 -7.45 9.62
C LYS A 26 2.55 -7.38 8.71
N ILE A 27 1.56 -8.25 8.96
CA ILE A 27 0.29 -8.24 8.23
C ILE A 27 -0.60 -7.03 8.57
N TYR A 28 -0.46 -6.47 9.79
CA TYR A 28 -1.30 -5.37 10.30
C TYR A 28 -0.65 -4.00 10.15
N GLY A 29 0.67 -3.93 9.97
CA GLY A 29 1.34 -2.64 9.83
C GLY A 29 2.76 -2.75 9.30
N VAL A 30 3.12 -1.83 8.42
CA VAL A 30 4.47 -1.66 7.91
C VAL A 30 4.80 -0.16 7.94
N SER A 31 5.98 0.21 8.42
CA SER A 31 6.36 1.62 8.57
C SER A 31 6.89 2.18 7.26
N ILE A 32 6.22 3.18 6.68
CA ILE A 32 6.78 3.92 5.54
C ILE A 32 7.81 4.91 6.08
N TYR A 33 9.08 4.69 5.74
CA TYR A 33 10.15 5.60 6.16
C TYR A 33 9.98 6.97 5.47
N LEU A 34 9.73 8.00 6.27
CA LEU A 34 9.71 9.40 5.82
C LEU A 34 11.15 9.92 5.75
N HIS A 35 11.58 10.38 4.56
CA HIS A 35 12.83 11.11 4.41
C HIS A 35 12.54 12.62 4.45
N PRO A 36 12.64 13.30 5.62
CA PRO A 36 12.18 14.69 5.78
C PRO A 36 12.89 15.68 4.84
N ASN A 37 14.15 15.41 4.51
CA ASN A 37 14.97 16.25 3.63
C ASN A 37 14.97 15.77 2.17
N ASN A 38 14.27 14.67 1.84
CA ASN A 38 14.17 14.15 0.47
C ASN A 38 12.71 13.82 0.15
N ARG A 39 11.97 14.88 -0.20
CA ARG A 39 10.56 14.78 -0.59
C ARG A 39 10.34 13.91 -1.82
N ALA A 40 11.28 13.93 -2.77
CA ALA A 40 11.21 13.11 -3.98
C ALA A 40 11.24 11.61 -3.65
N ALA A 41 12.11 11.18 -2.74
CA ALA A 41 12.17 9.79 -2.27
C ALA A 41 10.91 9.37 -1.50
N SER A 42 10.34 10.29 -0.72
CA SER A 42 9.09 10.02 0.03
C SER A 42 7.87 9.92 -0.89
N ALA A 43 7.81 10.72 -1.96
CA ALA A 43 6.72 10.70 -2.94
C ALA A 43 6.65 9.37 -3.74
N GLN A 44 7.77 8.66 -3.89
CA GLN A 44 7.81 7.36 -4.57
C GLN A 44 7.23 6.21 -3.73
N LYS A 45 6.84 6.46 -2.47
CA LYS A 45 6.27 5.46 -1.55
C LYS A 45 4.75 5.29 -1.65
N ASN A 46 4.13 5.93 -2.66
CA ASN A 46 2.71 5.80 -2.95
C ASN A 46 2.42 4.57 -3.83
N LEU A 47 1.24 3.98 -3.63
CA LEU A 47 0.68 2.96 -4.51
C LEU A 47 -0.36 3.61 -5.43
N TYR A 48 -0.23 3.39 -6.73
CA TYR A 48 -1.18 3.86 -7.73
C TYR A 48 -1.95 2.67 -8.29
N ILE A 49 -3.27 2.73 -8.22
CA ILE A 49 -4.16 1.66 -8.71
C ILE A 49 -5.10 2.27 -9.74
N VAL A 50 -5.12 1.69 -10.94
CA VAL A 50 -6.01 2.11 -12.02
C VAL A 50 -7.10 1.05 -12.18
N ASN A 51 -8.36 1.50 -12.16
CA ASN A 51 -9.49 0.66 -12.56
C ASN A 51 -9.54 0.62 -14.10
N ASN A 52 -9.09 -0.50 -14.66
CA ASN A 52 -9.09 -0.81 -16.09
C ASN A 52 -10.25 -1.76 -16.47
N GLN A 53 -11.25 -1.92 -15.60
CA GLN A 53 -12.41 -2.77 -15.80
C GLN A 53 -13.59 -1.96 -16.37
N ASP A 54 -14.53 -2.63 -17.04
CA ASP A 54 -15.73 -1.99 -17.63
C ASP A 54 -16.73 -1.47 -16.58
N GLY A 55 -16.56 -1.86 -15.31
CA GLY A 55 -17.46 -1.55 -14.20
C GLY A 55 -16.76 -0.87 -13.03
N PRO A 56 -17.53 -0.30 -12.09
CA PRO A 56 -16.98 0.30 -10.88
C PRO A 56 -16.34 -0.76 -9.97
N VAL A 57 -15.25 -0.37 -9.32
CA VAL A 57 -14.55 -1.20 -8.32
C VAL A 57 -14.68 -0.56 -6.95
N THR A 58 -15.03 -1.35 -5.94
CA THR A 58 -15.12 -0.90 -4.55
C THR A 58 -13.93 -1.43 -3.75
N PHE A 59 -13.15 -0.51 -3.18
CA PHE A 59 -12.17 -0.85 -2.15
C PHE A 59 -12.85 -0.85 -0.79
N ARG A 60 -13.03 -2.04 -0.20
CA ARG A 60 -13.53 -2.18 1.17
C ARG A 60 -12.37 -2.50 2.09
N PHE A 61 -12.17 -1.66 3.10
CA PHE A 61 -11.20 -1.88 4.15
C PHE A 61 -11.96 -2.32 5.40
N ASP A 62 -11.86 -3.61 5.72
CA ASP A 62 -12.44 -4.17 6.94
C ASP A 62 -11.33 -4.20 8.01
N TYR A 63 -11.57 -3.50 9.13
CA TYR A 63 -10.70 -3.56 10.30
C TYR A 63 -11.48 -4.24 11.43
N ASN A 64 -11.03 -5.42 11.83
CA ASN A 64 -11.66 -6.22 12.88
C ASN A 64 -11.17 -5.85 14.29
N GLY A 65 -10.37 -4.78 14.43
CA GLY A 65 -9.93 -4.25 15.72
C GLY A 65 -8.80 -5.03 16.39
N GLN A 66 -8.15 -5.97 15.69
CA GLN A 66 -6.97 -6.66 16.22
C GLN A 66 -5.70 -6.01 15.66
N GLU A 67 -4.88 -5.47 16.57
CA GLU A 67 -3.53 -4.94 16.31
C GLU A 67 -2.50 -6.05 16.09
#